data_AF-A0A1C9W5U5-F1
#
_entry.id   AF-A0A1C9W5U5-F1
#
_cell.length_a   1.000
_cell.length_b   1.000
_cell.length_c   1.000
_cell.angle_alpha   90.00
_cell.angle_beta   90.00
_cell.angle_gamma   90.00
#
_symmetry.space_group_name_H-M   'P 1'
#
loop_
_entity.id
_entity.type
_entity.pdbx_description
1 polymer ?
#
loop_
_entity_poly.entity_id
_entity_poly.type
_entity_poly.pdbx_seq_one_letter_code
_entity_poly.pdbx_strand_id
1 'polypeptide(L)'
;MKYTMALIAGLSLAGCAAQAELPPRAIVEPSLIYQAIEIEQALDAREGQVIEEGAPWFKVVPGSIPVIITAPHATRPLRNGNRRFADGGGTAALALSVASLTGAHVIYTTEEGPSDPNYYDDNAFKQELARLIREVQPRYVLDIHGSHPYRPYDIDLGTMQGRSLLGDEEVQFELISALRNEGILNISSNRFGASKNQTITKFASGLGVPTIQVEVNTTYLSPSEGNLEAQRFSKLVQAMVRYVESEQPGNVK
;
A
#
# COMPACT_ATOMS: atom_id res chain seq x y z
N MET A 1 20.36 68.50 42.55
CA MET A 1 19.39 67.38 42.56
C MET A 1 19.40 66.76 41.16
N LYS A 2 20.01 65.59 41.01
CA LYS A 2 20.19 64.91 39.71
C LYS A 2 18.93 64.09 39.43
N TYR A 3 18.20 64.39 38.34
CA TYR A 3 17.14 63.52 37.82
C TYR A 3 17.70 62.71 36.66
N THR A 4 17.86 61.42 36.88
CA THR A 4 18.23 60.43 35.87
C THR A 4 16.96 60.05 35.09
N MET A 5 16.93 60.33 33.79
CA MET A 5 15.84 59.94 32.90
C MET A 5 16.10 58.48 32.47
N ALA A 6 15.27 57.54 32.91
CA ALA A 6 15.35 56.15 32.49
C ALA A 6 14.61 55.99 31.15
N LEU A 7 15.34 55.61 30.11
CA LEU A 7 14.79 55.25 28.81
C LEU A 7 14.22 53.82 28.91
N ILE A 8 12.90 53.67 28.84
CA ILE A 8 12.26 52.36 28.71
C ILE A 8 12.26 52.01 27.23
N ALA A 9 13.16 51.11 26.82
CA ALA A 9 13.13 50.48 25.51
C ALA A 9 11.98 49.46 25.48
N GLY A 10 10.91 49.78 24.74
CA GLY A 10 9.86 48.82 24.45
C GLY A 10 10.37 47.76 23.48
N LEU A 11 10.58 46.53 23.95
CA LEU A 11 10.71 45.37 23.06
C LEU A 11 9.33 45.10 22.45
N SER A 12 9.17 45.40 21.16
CA SER A 12 8.05 44.89 20.37
C SER A 12 8.29 43.40 20.10
N LEU A 13 7.64 42.54 20.88
CA LEU A 13 7.47 41.13 20.53
C LEU A 13 6.49 41.06 19.36
N ALA A 14 7.01 41.12 18.13
CA ALA A 14 6.28 40.75 16.94
C ALA A 14 6.09 39.22 16.98
N GLY A 15 4.98 38.78 17.58
CA GLY A 15 4.56 37.39 17.54
C GLY A 15 4.31 36.99 16.09
N CYS A 16 5.19 36.16 15.53
CA CYS A 16 4.88 35.39 14.34
C CYS A 16 3.82 34.36 14.73
N ALA A 17 2.54 34.72 14.59
CA ALA A 17 1.49 33.73 14.58
C ALA A 17 1.67 32.91 13.30
N ALA A 18 2.31 31.74 13.40
CA ALA A 18 2.26 30.74 12.34
C ALA A 18 0.78 30.44 12.11
N GLN A 19 0.26 30.83 10.96
CA GLN A 19 -1.12 30.60 10.60
C GLN A 19 -1.26 29.08 10.42
N ALA A 20 -1.93 28.42 11.35
CA ALA A 20 -2.12 26.98 11.30
C ALA A 20 -2.82 26.63 9.97
N GLU A 21 -2.18 25.81 9.15
CA GLU A 21 -2.79 25.32 7.93
C GLU A 21 -4.04 24.51 8.27
N LEU A 22 -5.12 24.74 7.53
CA LEU A 22 -6.33 23.95 7.67
C LEU A 22 -6.06 22.52 7.23
N PRO A 23 -6.66 21.51 7.88
CA PRO A 23 -6.54 20.13 7.42
C PRO A 23 -6.99 19.97 5.97
N PRO A 24 -6.31 19.12 5.17
CA PRO A 24 -6.73 18.81 3.82
C PRO A 24 -8.09 18.10 3.80
N ARG A 25 -8.84 18.29 2.71
CA ARG A 25 -10.12 17.60 2.51
C ARG A 25 -9.92 16.08 2.38
N ALA A 26 -10.94 15.33 2.78
CA ALA A 26 -11.03 13.92 2.44
C ALA A 26 -11.23 13.78 0.92
N ILE A 27 -10.59 12.77 0.34
CA ILE A 27 -10.59 12.49 -1.11
C ILE A 27 -11.33 11.19 -1.45
N VAL A 28 -11.60 10.36 -0.44
CA VAL A 28 -12.29 9.08 -0.60
C VAL A 28 -13.78 9.29 -0.42
N GLU A 29 -14.52 9.18 -1.52
CA GLU A 29 -15.98 9.25 -1.54
C GLU A 29 -16.62 7.88 -1.22
N PRO A 30 -17.83 7.82 -0.62
CA PRO A 30 -18.52 6.56 -0.34
C PRO A 30 -18.73 5.65 -1.56
N SER A 31 -18.87 6.23 -2.75
CA SER A 31 -19.01 5.47 -4.01
C SER A 31 -17.80 4.58 -4.28
N LEU A 32 -16.59 5.01 -3.93
CA LEU A 32 -15.38 4.20 -4.05
C LEU A 32 -15.42 3.00 -3.10
N ILE A 33 -15.97 3.19 -1.90
CA ILE A 33 -16.10 2.11 -0.91
C ILE A 33 -17.09 1.04 -1.38
N TYR A 34 -18.22 1.44 -1.98
CA TYR A 34 -19.14 0.48 -2.58
C TYR A 34 -18.49 -0.32 -3.71
N GLN A 35 -17.69 0.33 -4.58
CA GLN A 35 -16.93 -0.37 -5.62
C GLN A 35 -15.89 -1.34 -5.02
N ALA A 36 -15.20 -0.94 -3.95
CA ALA A 36 -14.24 -1.80 -3.26
C ALA A 36 -14.92 -3.04 -2.66
N ILE A 37 -16.13 -2.89 -2.10
CA ILE A 37 -16.95 -4.02 -1.60
C ILE A 37 -17.32 -4.98 -2.74
N GLU A 38 -17.75 -4.46 -3.90
CA GLU A 38 -18.07 -5.29 -5.06
C GLU A 38 -16.84 -6.08 -5.56
N ILE A 39 -15.67 -5.45 -5.59
CA ILE A 39 -14.41 -6.10 -5.97
C ILE A 39 -14.03 -7.19 -4.97
N GLU A 40 -14.05 -6.88 -3.67
CA GLU A 40 -13.76 -7.83 -2.60
C GLU A 40 -14.64 -9.07 -2.74
N GLN A 41 -15.96 -8.88 -2.76
CA GLN A 41 -16.93 -9.97 -2.84
C GLN A 41 -16.78 -10.79 -4.13
N ALA A 42 -16.52 -10.14 -5.26
CA ALA A 42 -16.34 -10.85 -6.54
C ALA A 42 -15.08 -11.73 -6.58
N LEU A 43 -14.00 -11.30 -5.91
CA LEU A 43 -12.75 -12.07 -5.82
C LEU A 43 -12.83 -13.16 -4.76
N ASP A 44 -13.43 -12.88 -3.61
CA ASP A 44 -13.64 -13.88 -2.55
C ASP A 44 -14.57 -15.01 -3.02
N ALA A 45 -15.56 -14.68 -3.84
CA ALA A 45 -16.44 -15.67 -4.48
C ALA A 45 -15.69 -16.67 -5.40
N ARG A 46 -14.42 -16.42 -5.73
CA ARG A 46 -13.58 -17.33 -6.53
C ARG A 46 -13.03 -18.50 -5.74
N GLU A 47 -13.15 -18.50 -4.41
CA GLU A 47 -12.71 -19.62 -3.61
C GLU A 47 -13.38 -20.94 -4.05
N GLY A 48 -12.54 -21.95 -4.31
CA GLY A 48 -12.97 -23.28 -4.74
C GLY A 48 -13.43 -23.39 -6.19
N GLN A 49 -13.39 -22.30 -6.97
CA GLN A 49 -13.69 -22.37 -8.40
C GLN A 49 -12.53 -23.01 -9.17
N VAL A 50 -12.87 -23.92 -10.08
CA VAL A 50 -11.90 -24.54 -10.99
C VAL A 50 -11.68 -23.61 -12.17
N ILE A 51 -10.42 -23.29 -12.44
CA ILE A 51 -10.02 -22.56 -13.63
C ILE A 51 -9.62 -23.55 -14.72
N GLU A 52 -9.96 -23.25 -15.97
CA GLU A 52 -9.50 -24.03 -17.11
C GLU A 52 -7.97 -23.97 -17.22
N GLU A 53 -7.36 -25.05 -17.70
CA GLU A 53 -5.92 -25.10 -17.91
C GLU A 53 -5.50 -24.01 -18.91
N GLY A 54 -4.52 -23.18 -18.53
CA GLY A 54 -4.04 -22.06 -19.34
C GLY A 54 -4.89 -20.79 -19.27
N ALA A 55 -6.00 -20.78 -18.54
CA ALA A 55 -6.77 -19.55 -18.32
C ALA A 55 -5.94 -18.50 -17.55
N PRO A 56 -6.10 -17.20 -17.87
CA PRO A 56 -5.46 -16.13 -17.10
C PRO A 56 -6.01 -16.09 -15.67
N TRP A 57 -5.12 -16.03 -14.69
CA TRP A 57 -5.45 -16.06 -13.26
C TRP A 57 -5.02 -14.78 -12.53
N PHE A 58 -4.53 -13.80 -13.27
CA PHE A 58 -4.20 -12.46 -12.80
C PHE A 58 -4.49 -11.44 -13.90
N LYS A 59 -4.57 -10.17 -13.51
CA LYS A 59 -4.74 -9.03 -14.43
C LYS A 59 -3.75 -7.93 -14.11
N VAL A 60 -3.38 -7.19 -15.15
CA VAL A 60 -2.65 -5.93 -15.06
C VAL A 60 -3.61 -4.79 -15.37
N VAL A 61 -3.66 -3.79 -14.51
CA VAL A 61 -4.31 -2.51 -14.77
C VAL A 61 -3.21 -1.49 -15.09
N PRO A 62 -3.13 -0.99 -16.33
CA PRO A 62 -2.14 0.01 -16.68
C PRO A 62 -2.49 1.34 -16.01
N GLY A 63 -1.45 2.00 -15.50
CA GLY A 63 -1.49 3.34 -14.93
C GLY A 63 -0.77 4.37 -15.80
N SER A 64 -0.55 5.54 -15.23
CA SER A 64 0.11 6.69 -15.84
C SER A 64 1.27 7.28 -15.03
N ILE A 65 1.54 6.74 -13.83
CA ILE A 65 2.60 7.21 -12.92
C ILE A 65 3.59 6.09 -12.64
N PRO A 66 4.85 6.39 -12.26
CA PRO A 66 5.88 5.37 -12.06
C PRO A 66 5.74 4.64 -10.71
N VAL A 67 4.57 4.10 -10.40
CA VAL A 67 4.30 3.31 -9.20
C VAL A 67 3.58 2.03 -9.60
N ILE A 68 4.03 0.90 -9.07
CA ILE A 68 3.36 -0.40 -9.23
C ILE A 68 2.86 -0.86 -7.87
N ILE A 69 1.61 -1.32 -7.81
CA ILE A 69 1.01 -1.97 -6.64
C ILE A 69 0.71 -3.43 -6.99
N THR A 70 1.13 -4.35 -6.14
CA THR A 70 0.86 -5.79 -6.31
C THR A 70 -0.11 -6.28 -5.25
N ALA A 71 -1.03 -7.18 -5.63
CA ALA A 71 -1.87 -7.94 -4.71
C ALA A 71 -1.86 -9.43 -5.13
N PRO A 72 -0.76 -10.15 -4.86
CA PRO A 72 -0.53 -11.48 -5.41
C PRO A 72 -1.37 -12.59 -4.76
N HIS A 73 -2.02 -12.30 -3.63
CA HIS A 73 -2.80 -13.25 -2.83
C HIS A 73 -4.26 -12.80 -2.63
N ALA A 74 -4.79 -11.97 -3.54
CA ALA A 74 -6.21 -11.61 -3.53
C ALA A 74 -7.12 -12.84 -3.71
N THR A 75 -6.59 -13.91 -4.31
CA THR A 75 -7.20 -15.23 -4.44
C THR A 75 -6.21 -16.30 -3.97
N ARG A 76 -6.69 -17.53 -3.75
CA ARG A 76 -5.89 -18.60 -3.14
C ARG A 76 -4.77 -19.08 -4.07
N PRO A 77 -3.50 -19.07 -3.63
CA PRO A 77 -2.40 -19.56 -4.42
C PRO A 77 -2.20 -21.09 -4.28
N LEU A 78 -1.53 -21.70 -5.27
CA LEU A 78 -1.04 -23.09 -5.18
C LEU A 78 0.41 -23.15 -4.70
N ARG A 79 0.65 -23.88 -3.61
CA ARG A 79 2.00 -24.08 -3.08
C ARG A 79 2.22 -25.53 -2.70
N ASN A 80 3.27 -26.15 -3.23
CA ASN A 80 3.59 -27.56 -3.00
C ASN A 80 2.37 -28.48 -3.20
N GLY A 81 1.63 -28.26 -4.30
CA GLY A 81 0.43 -29.02 -4.65
C GLY A 81 -0.81 -28.75 -3.79
N ASN A 82 -0.75 -27.81 -2.83
CA ASN A 82 -1.87 -27.52 -1.93
C ASN A 82 -2.33 -26.07 -2.05
N ARG A 83 -3.65 -25.85 -2.06
CA ARG A 83 -4.24 -24.51 -2.00
C ARG A 83 -3.96 -23.91 -0.62
N ARG A 84 -3.38 -22.71 -0.60
CA ARG A 84 -3.19 -21.93 0.63
C ARG A 84 -4.36 -20.97 0.83
N PHE A 85 -4.41 -20.33 1.99
CA PHE A 85 -5.36 -19.25 2.24
C PHE A 85 -5.04 -18.06 1.33
N ALA A 86 -6.08 -17.36 0.89
CA ALA A 86 -5.94 -16.05 0.30
C ALA A 86 -5.75 -15.02 1.42
N ASP A 87 -5.17 -13.89 1.07
CA ASP A 87 -5.18 -12.70 1.91
C ASP A 87 -6.54 -11.97 1.82
N GLY A 88 -7.33 -12.29 0.79
CA GLY A 88 -8.68 -11.80 0.55
C GLY A 88 -8.74 -10.76 -0.57
N GLY A 89 -9.90 -10.68 -1.23
CA GLY A 89 -10.19 -9.75 -2.32
C GLY A 89 -10.00 -8.28 -1.94
N GLY A 90 -10.10 -7.96 -0.64
CA GLY A 90 -9.80 -6.66 -0.06
C GLY A 90 -8.41 -6.11 -0.40
N THR A 91 -7.40 -6.97 -0.58
CA THR A 91 -6.05 -6.55 -1.00
C THR A 91 -6.05 -5.96 -2.41
N ALA A 92 -6.73 -6.61 -3.36
CA ALA A 92 -6.93 -6.09 -4.71
C ALA A 92 -7.86 -4.88 -4.72
N ALA A 93 -8.92 -4.88 -3.91
CA ALA A 93 -9.81 -3.72 -3.77
C ALA A 93 -9.03 -2.47 -3.31
N LEU A 94 -8.10 -2.60 -2.36
CA LEU A 94 -7.22 -1.52 -1.93
C LEU A 94 -6.33 -1.05 -3.10
N ALA A 95 -5.62 -1.98 -3.75
CA ALA A 95 -4.72 -1.65 -4.86
C ALA A 95 -5.44 -0.90 -6.00
N LEU A 96 -6.64 -1.38 -6.38
CA LEU A 96 -7.46 -0.77 -7.42
C LEU A 96 -8.06 0.57 -7.00
N SER A 97 -8.44 0.73 -5.73
CA SER A 97 -8.93 2.01 -5.20
C SER A 97 -7.84 3.09 -5.18
N VAL A 98 -6.61 2.72 -4.83
CA VAL A 98 -5.46 3.65 -4.89
C VAL A 98 -5.15 4.00 -6.35
N ALA A 99 -5.13 3.01 -7.24
CA ALA A 99 -4.85 3.22 -8.65
C ALA A 99 -5.90 4.11 -9.35
N SER A 100 -7.19 3.97 -9.02
CA SER A 100 -8.25 4.79 -9.63
C SER A 100 -8.15 6.28 -9.27
N LEU A 101 -7.55 6.60 -8.12
CA LEU A 101 -7.36 7.97 -7.66
C LEU A 101 -6.00 8.56 -8.06
N THR A 102 -4.97 7.73 -8.25
CA THR A 102 -3.57 8.19 -8.44
C THR A 102 -3.02 7.94 -9.84
N GLY A 103 -3.60 6.98 -10.57
CA GLY A 103 -3.04 6.46 -11.81
C GLY A 103 -1.92 5.43 -11.62
N ALA A 104 -1.73 4.83 -10.43
CA ALA A 104 -0.75 3.77 -10.24
C ALA A 104 -1.05 2.53 -11.11
N HIS A 105 -0.01 1.79 -11.51
CA HIS A 105 -0.18 0.49 -12.17
C HIS A 105 -0.52 -0.58 -11.11
N VAL A 106 -1.34 -1.57 -11.46
CA VAL A 106 -1.68 -2.68 -10.57
C VAL A 106 -1.47 -4.01 -11.26
N ILE A 107 -0.95 -5.00 -10.53
CA ILE A 107 -1.05 -6.42 -10.92
C ILE A 107 -1.58 -7.24 -9.74
N TYR A 108 -2.64 -8.01 -9.97
CA TYR A 108 -3.33 -8.73 -8.91
C TYR A 108 -3.93 -10.04 -9.43
N THR A 109 -4.07 -11.03 -8.54
CA THR A 109 -4.70 -12.30 -8.91
C THR A 109 -6.22 -12.16 -8.99
N THR A 110 -6.81 -12.81 -9.98
CA THR A 110 -8.27 -12.77 -10.24
C THR A 110 -8.95 -14.12 -10.09
N GLU A 111 -8.17 -15.20 -10.04
CA GLU A 111 -8.66 -16.58 -9.93
C GLU A 111 -7.67 -17.40 -9.07
N GLU A 112 -8.05 -18.61 -8.62
CA GLU A 112 -7.14 -19.51 -7.89
C GLU A 112 -6.04 -20.09 -8.81
N GLY A 113 -4.97 -19.31 -8.99
CA GLY A 113 -3.88 -19.61 -9.92
C GLY A 113 -3.13 -20.93 -9.66
N PRO A 114 -2.39 -21.44 -10.65
CA PRO A 114 -1.62 -22.68 -10.55
C PRO A 114 -0.31 -22.53 -9.77
N SER A 115 0.00 -21.34 -9.24
CA SER A 115 1.26 -21.05 -8.55
C SER A 115 1.06 -20.02 -7.45
N ASP A 116 2.00 -19.96 -6.51
CA ASP A 116 2.12 -18.94 -5.48
C ASP A 116 3.20 -17.91 -5.89
N PRO A 117 2.82 -16.68 -6.29
CA PRO A 117 3.78 -15.64 -6.67
C PRO A 117 4.78 -15.28 -5.55
N ASN A 118 4.41 -15.50 -4.28
CA ASN A 118 5.23 -15.14 -3.13
C ASN A 118 6.10 -16.32 -2.63
N TYR A 119 6.07 -17.45 -3.33
CA TYR A 119 6.84 -18.65 -2.98
C TYR A 119 7.76 -19.13 -4.11
N TYR A 120 7.33 -19.03 -5.36
CA TYR A 120 8.11 -19.42 -6.55
C TYR A 120 8.54 -18.20 -7.37
N ASP A 121 9.67 -18.27 -8.07
CA ASP A 121 10.10 -17.23 -9.04
C ASP A 121 9.61 -17.52 -10.46
N ASP A 122 9.49 -18.81 -10.80
CA ASP A 122 9.12 -19.33 -12.11
C ASP A 122 7.60 -19.41 -12.29
N ASN A 123 6.94 -18.24 -12.30
CA ASN A 123 5.51 -18.16 -12.55
C ASN A 123 5.12 -16.98 -13.45
N ALA A 124 3.99 -17.12 -14.13
CA ALA A 124 3.50 -16.14 -15.09
C ALA A 124 3.24 -14.75 -14.47
N PHE A 125 2.83 -14.68 -13.20
CA PHE A 125 2.62 -13.41 -12.50
C PHE A 125 3.94 -12.63 -12.36
N LYS A 126 5.03 -13.29 -11.94
CA LYS A 126 6.34 -12.65 -11.82
C LYS A 126 6.99 -12.34 -13.17
N GLN A 127 6.77 -13.18 -14.18
CA GLN A 127 7.18 -12.87 -15.55
C GLN A 127 6.52 -11.58 -16.03
N GLU A 128 5.23 -11.41 -15.77
CA GLU A 128 4.51 -10.19 -16.12
C GLU A 128 4.95 -9.00 -15.26
N LEU A 129 5.16 -9.18 -13.96
CA LEU A 129 5.70 -8.12 -13.10
C LEU A 129 7.09 -7.65 -13.58
N ALA A 130 7.97 -8.58 -13.99
CA ALA A 130 9.27 -8.22 -14.56
C ALA A 130 9.15 -7.49 -15.91
N ARG A 131 8.15 -7.81 -16.72
CA ARG A 131 7.82 -7.05 -17.94
C ARG A 131 7.37 -5.64 -17.58
N LEU A 132 6.43 -5.52 -16.64
CA LEU A 132 5.88 -4.25 -16.18
C LEU A 132 6.95 -3.34 -15.56
N ILE A 133 7.84 -3.88 -14.72
CA ILE A 133 8.98 -3.14 -14.15
C ILE A 133 9.89 -2.58 -15.25
N ARG A 134 10.19 -3.36 -16.29
CA ARG A 134 11.04 -2.90 -17.40
C ARG A 134 10.39 -1.79 -18.23
N GLU A 135 9.08 -1.85 -18.41
CA GLU A 135 8.33 -0.88 -19.21
C GLU A 135 8.02 0.41 -18.46
N VAL A 136 7.61 0.30 -17.19
CA VAL A 136 7.19 1.43 -16.36
C VAL A 136 8.39 2.15 -15.74
N GLN A 137 9.49 1.42 -15.46
CA GLN A 137 10.62 1.91 -14.66
C GLN A 137 10.15 2.58 -13.36
N PRO A 138 9.42 1.85 -12.50
CA PRO A 138 8.77 2.44 -11.34
C PRO A 138 9.77 2.99 -10.32
N ARG A 139 9.36 4.05 -9.62
CA ARG A 139 10.04 4.66 -8.47
C ARG A 139 10.11 3.69 -7.29
N TYR A 140 9.03 2.94 -7.06
CA TYR A 140 8.93 1.86 -6.08
C TYR A 140 7.78 0.90 -6.42
N VAL A 141 7.76 -0.25 -5.74
CA VAL A 141 6.67 -1.22 -5.74
C VAL A 141 6.08 -1.35 -4.33
N LEU A 142 4.75 -1.36 -4.22
CA LEU A 142 4.03 -1.67 -2.98
C LEU A 142 3.38 -3.05 -3.11
N ASP A 143 3.80 -3.98 -2.26
CA ASP A 143 3.37 -5.37 -2.28
C ASP A 143 2.36 -5.65 -1.17
N ILE A 144 1.08 -5.53 -1.51
CA ILE A 144 -0.05 -5.54 -0.58
C ILE A 144 -0.41 -6.97 -0.18
N HIS A 145 -0.42 -7.20 1.12
CA HIS A 145 -0.78 -8.47 1.75
C HIS A 145 -1.78 -8.25 2.88
N GLY A 146 -2.51 -9.32 3.20
CA GLY A 146 -3.49 -9.37 4.28
C GLY A 146 -2.99 -10.20 5.44
N SER A 147 -3.22 -9.71 6.66
CA SER A 147 -2.79 -10.38 7.88
C SER A 147 -3.91 -10.49 8.90
N HIS A 148 -3.90 -11.60 9.64
CA HIS A 148 -4.97 -11.99 10.54
C HIS A 148 -5.43 -10.85 11.50
N PRO A 149 -6.74 -10.66 11.75
CA PRO A 149 -7.25 -9.52 12.51
C PRO A 149 -6.73 -9.40 13.95
N TYR A 150 -6.34 -10.53 14.55
CA TYR A 150 -5.78 -10.59 15.92
C TYR A 150 -4.30 -10.20 16.02
N ARG A 151 -3.68 -9.74 14.91
CA ARG A 151 -2.31 -9.24 14.97
C ARG A 151 -2.26 -7.92 15.75
N PRO A 152 -1.24 -7.69 16.59
CA PRO A 152 -1.17 -6.51 17.45
C PRO A 152 -0.62 -5.27 16.70
N TYR A 153 -0.91 -5.15 15.41
CA TYR A 153 -0.53 -4.02 14.55
C TYR A 153 -1.68 -3.72 13.56
N ASP A 154 -1.73 -2.47 13.09
CA ASP A 154 -2.59 -2.05 11.97
C ASP A 154 -1.92 -2.42 10.64
N ILE A 155 -0.63 -2.11 10.52
CA ILE A 155 0.21 -2.37 9.34
C ILE A 155 1.56 -2.93 9.80
N ASP A 156 2.11 -3.92 9.12
CA ASP A 156 3.53 -4.31 9.22
C ASP A 156 4.24 -4.07 7.89
N LEU A 157 5.44 -3.47 7.96
CA LEU A 157 6.23 -3.18 6.77
C LEU A 157 7.40 -4.16 6.66
N GLY A 158 7.33 -5.05 5.67
CA GLY A 158 8.39 -6.00 5.33
C GLY A 158 9.37 -5.40 4.32
N THR A 159 10.59 -5.12 4.75
CA THR A 159 11.62 -4.47 3.89
C THR A 159 12.93 -5.26 3.81
N MET A 160 12.90 -6.54 4.19
CA MET A 160 14.10 -7.37 4.31
C MET A 160 15.18 -6.75 5.21
N GLN A 161 14.75 -6.07 6.29
CA GLN A 161 15.61 -5.23 7.14
C GLN A 161 16.24 -4.06 6.36
N GLY A 162 15.42 -3.33 5.60
CA GLY A 162 15.84 -2.20 4.75
C GLY A 162 16.47 -2.58 3.41
N ARG A 163 16.92 -3.82 3.22
CA ARG A 163 17.61 -4.24 1.99
C ARG A 163 16.76 -4.11 0.72
N SER A 164 15.45 -4.30 0.79
CA SER A 164 14.59 -4.16 -0.39
C SER A 164 14.33 -2.71 -0.79
N LEU A 165 14.75 -1.74 0.02
CA LEU A 165 14.63 -0.30 -0.27
C LEU A 165 15.79 0.22 -1.12
N LEU A 166 16.86 -0.57 -1.28
CA LEU A 166 18.01 -0.23 -2.13
C LEU A 166 18.71 1.10 -1.76
N GLY A 167 18.71 1.45 -0.47
CA GLY A 167 19.28 2.70 0.05
C GLY A 167 18.36 3.92 -0.06
N ASP A 168 17.07 3.69 -0.30
CA ASP A 168 16.04 4.70 -0.43
C ASP A 168 15.02 4.60 0.71
N GLU A 169 15.48 4.89 1.93
CA GLU A 169 14.65 4.78 3.13
C GLU A 169 13.51 5.81 3.18
N GLU A 170 13.60 6.89 2.41
CA GLU A 170 12.59 7.96 2.32
C GLU A 170 11.23 7.39 1.89
N VAL A 171 11.22 6.49 0.89
CA VAL A 171 10.04 5.74 0.43
C VAL A 171 9.28 5.10 1.60
N GLN A 172 9.99 4.52 2.58
CA GLN A 172 9.36 3.92 3.75
C GLN A 172 8.89 4.97 4.77
N PHE A 173 9.68 6.02 5.02
CA PHE A 173 9.36 7.05 6.00
C PHE A 173 8.13 7.86 5.61
N GLU A 174 7.98 8.16 4.33
CA GLU A 174 6.83 8.90 3.80
C GLU A 174 5.55 8.07 3.87
N LEU A 175 5.62 6.77 3.58
CA LEU A 175 4.49 5.85 3.77
C LEU A 175 4.05 5.84 5.24
N ILE A 176 5.00 5.72 6.18
CA ILE A 176 4.71 5.78 7.62
C ILE A 176 4.08 7.13 7.99
N SER A 177 4.58 8.24 7.43
CA SER A 177 4.02 9.57 7.69
C SER A 177 2.59 9.69 7.20
N ALA A 178 2.31 9.26 5.96
CA ALA A 178 0.98 9.31 5.36
C ALA A 178 -0.03 8.45 6.15
N LEU A 179 0.35 7.24 6.54
CA LEU A 179 -0.46 6.37 7.41
C LEU A 179 -0.79 7.05 8.74
N ARG A 180 0.21 7.63 9.41
CA ARG A 180 0.02 8.30 10.70
C ARG A 180 -0.84 9.56 10.60
N ASN A 181 -0.72 10.30 9.50
CA ASN A 181 -1.53 11.50 9.25
C ASN A 181 -3.02 11.15 9.09
N GLU A 182 -3.34 9.94 8.65
CA GLU A 182 -4.71 9.40 8.64
C GLU A 182 -5.06 8.64 9.94
N GLY A 183 -4.23 8.72 10.97
CA GLY A 183 -4.49 8.08 12.26
C GLY A 183 -4.40 6.55 12.22
N ILE A 184 -3.59 5.99 11.32
CA ILE A 184 -3.15 4.59 11.34
C ILE A 184 -1.80 4.56 12.06
N LEU A 185 -1.82 4.19 13.34
CA LEU A 185 -0.72 4.52 14.26
C LEU A 185 0.12 3.31 14.64
N ASN A 186 -0.48 2.12 14.71
CA ASN A 186 0.20 0.93 15.19
C ASN A 186 0.93 0.23 14.04
N ILE A 187 2.07 0.80 13.64
CA ILE A 187 2.88 0.32 12.53
C ILE A 187 4.04 -0.52 13.08
N SER A 188 4.12 -1.77 12.64
CA SER A 188 5.24 -2.69 12.91
C SER A 188 6.23 -2.71 11.74
N SER A 189 7.42 -3.25 11.98
CA SER A 189 8.43 -3.40 10.93
C SER A 189 9.06 -4.79 10.99
N ASN A 190 9.08 -5.44 9.83
CA ASN A 190 9.69 -6.74 9.60
C ASN A 190 9.18 -7.87 10.51
N ARG A 191 7.95 -7.79 11.06
CA ARG A 191 7.29 -8.95 11.67
C ARG A 191 7.08 -10.05 10.62
N PHE A 192 6.77 -9.64 9.40
CA PHE A 192 6.80 -10.36 8.14
C PHE A 192 7.86 -9.73 7.23
N GLY A 193 9.14 -9.99 7.52
CA GLY A 193 10.25 -9.28 6.87
C GLY A 193 10.53 -9.60 5.39
N ALA A 194 9.60 -10.24 4.66
CA ALA A 194 9.69 -10.54 3.22
C ALA A 194 11.02 -11.18 2.72
N SER A 195 11.77 -11.88 3.58
CA SER A 195 13.17 -12.25 3.33
C SER A 195 13.44 -13.76 3.18
N LYS A 196 12.49 -14.62 3.52
CA LYS A 196 12.70 -16.08 3.62
C LYS A 196 12.42 -16.84 2.32
N ASN A 197 11.34 -16.49 1.62
CA ASN A 197 10.93 -17.16 0.39
C ASN A 197 11.36 -16.34 -0.83
N GLN A 198 10.89 -16.76 -2.01
CA GLN A 198 10.92 -15.95 -3.21
C GLN A 198 9.73 -14.98 -3.19
N THR A 199 9.75 -14.02 -2.28
CA THR A 199 8.65 -13.06 -2.17
C THR A 199 8.61 -12.10 -3.35
N ILE A 200 7.46 -11.47 -3.61
CA ILE A 200 7.36 -10.40 -4.62
C ILE A 200 8.31 -9.26 -4.26
N THR A 201 8.33 -8.85 -2.99
CA THR A 201 9.26 -7.84 -2.48
C THR A 201 10.74 -8.14 -2.76
N LYS A 202 11.18 -9.38 -2.50
CA LYS A 202 12.56 -9.81 -2.81
C LYS A 202 12.83 -9.84 -4.31
N PHE A 203 11.85 -10.29 -5.10
CA PHE A 203 11.97 -10.39 -6.54
C PHE A 203 12.10 -9.01 -7.20
N ALA A 204 11.18 -8.08 -6.92
CA ALA A 204 11.17 -6.75 -7.50
C ALA A 204 12.40 -5.92 -7.10
N SER A 205 12.81 -5.99 -5.83
CA SER A 205 14.07 -5.35 -5.39
C SER A 205 15.32 -5.97 -6.03
N GLY A 206 15.31 -7.29 -6.31
CA GLY A 206 16.34 -7.94 -7.11
C GLY A 206 16.42 -7.46 -8.56
N LEU A 207 15.35 -6.85 -9.08
CA LEU A 207 15.32 -6.18 -10.39
C LEU A 207 15.69 -4.68 -10.31
N GLY A 208 16.11 -4.20 -9.14
CA GLY A 208 16.62 -2.84 -8.95
C GLY A 208 15.56 -1.80 -8.60
N VAL A 209 14.37 -2.21 -8.13
CA VAL A 209 13.29 -1.30 -7.72
C VAL A 209 13.07 -1.34 -6.21
N PRO A 210 13.10 -0.20 -5.49
CA PRO A 210 12.72 -0.15 -4.08
C PRO A 210 11.34 -0.76 -3.86
N THR A 211 11.22 -1.73 -2.94
CA THR A 211 9.97 -2.47 -2.73
C THR A 211 9.66 -2.65 -1.26
N ILE A 212 8.39 -2.46 -0.88
CA ILE A 212 7.88 -2.64 0.48
C ILE A 212 6.75 -3.66 0.46
N GLN A 213 6.87 -4.71 1.28
CA GLN A 213 5.73 -5.57 1.62
C GLN A 213 4.86 -4.83 2.64
N VAL A 214 3.60 -4.58 2.31
CA VAL A 214 2.63 -3.91 3.18
C VAL A 214 1.63 -4.95 3.67
N GLU A 215 1.87 -5.47 4.87
CA GLU A 215 1.00 -6.44 5.53
C GLU A 215 -0.07 -5.71 6.32
N VAL A 216 -1.28 -5.67 5.79
CA VAL A 216 -2.39 -4.93 6.36
C VAL A 216 -3.22 -5.85 7.26
N ASN A 217 -3.57 -5.41 8.45
CA ASN A 217 -4.51 -6.15 9.30
C ASN A 217 -5.89 -6.19 8.61
N THR A 218 -6.51 -7.37 8.50
CA THR A 218 -7.77 -7.56 7.75
C THR A 218 -8.90 -6.62 8.21
N THR A 219 -8.87 -6.11 9.45
CA THR A 219 -9.83 -5.09 9.92
C THR A 219 -9.76 -3.75 9.16
N TYR A 220 -8.73 -3.53 8.35
CA TYR A 220 -8.58 -2.42 7.40
C TYR A 220 -8.76 -2.82 5.93
N LEU A 221 -8.83 -4.12 5.60
CA LEU A 221 -8.95 -4.62 4.23
C LEU A 221 -10.34 -5.09 3.85
N SER A 222 -11.25 -5.29 4.81
CA SER A 222 -12.57 -5.87 4.55
C SER A 222 -13.72 -4.86 4.67
N PRO A 223 -13.87 -3.92 3.71
CA PRO A 223 -14.91 -2.90 3.77
C PRO A 223 -16.34 -3.49 3.80
N SER A 224 -16.52 -4.74 3.37
CA SER A 224 -17.83 -5.41 3.36
C SER A 224 -18.30 -5.91 4.72
N GLU A 225 -17.42 -6.00 5.73
CA GLU A 225 -17.74 -6.53 7.06
C GLU A 225 -18.59 -5.59 7.94
N GLY A 226 -18.60 -4.28 7.62
CA GLY A 226 -19.41 -3.33 8.36
C GLY A 226 -18.95 -1.88 8.23
N ASN A 227 -19.71 -0.97 8.85
CA ASN A 227 -19.44 0.48 8.77
C ASN A 227 -18.07 0.86 9.35
N LEU A 228 -17.60 0.15 10.38
CA LEU A 228 -16.31 0.44 11.00
C LEU A 228 -15.15 0.02 10.08
N GLU A 229 -15.25 -1.17 9.49
CA GLU A 229 -14.27 -1.72 8.56
C GLU A 229 -14.26 -0.91 7.26
N ALA A 230 -15.43 -0.51 6.75
CA ALA A 230 -15.57 0.42 5.63
C ALA A 230 -14.87 1.76 5.90
N GLN A 231 -15.04 2.33 7.11
CA GLN A 231 -14.34 3.56 7.49
C GLN A 231 -12.83 3.34 7.60
N ARG A 232 -12.37 2.23 8.19
CA ARG A 232 -10.95 1.89 8.28
C ARG A 232 -10.32 1.73 6.91
N PHE A 233 -10.99 1.00 6.02
CA PHE A 233 -10.58 0.87 4.62
C PHE A 233 -10.51 2.23 3.93
N SER A 234 -11.51 3.10 4.10
CA SER A 234 -11.50 4.47 3.57
C SER A 234 -10.28 5.27 4.05
N LYS A 235 -9.94 5.21 5.34
CA LYS A 235 -8.74 5.85 5.90
C LYS A 235 -7.45 5.28 5.32
N LEU A 236 -7.39 3.97 5.11
CA LEU A 236 -6.23 3.32 4.50
C LEU A 236 -6.07 3.74 3.04
N VAL A 237 -7.14 3.73 2.25
CA VAL A 237 -7.11 4.25 0.86
C VAL A 237 -6.63 5.70 0.86
N GLN A 238 -7.16 6.55 1.73
CA GLN A 238 -6.76 7.96 1.81
C GLN A 238 -5.27 8.13 2.13
N ALA A 239 -4.73 7.33 3.07
CA ALA A 239 -3.32 7.37 3.42
C ALA A 239 -2.43 6.94 2.24
N MET A 240 -2.80 5.84 1.58
CA MET A 240 -2.06 5.29 0.46
C MET A 240 -2.08 6.21 -0.75
N VAL A 241 -3.21 6.86 -1.04
CA VAL A 241 -3.32 7.86 -2.12
C VAL A 241 -2.43 9.06 -1.84
N ARG A 242 -2.50 9.63 -0.63
CA ARG A 242 -1.66 10.78 -0.25
C ARG A 242 -0.16 10.46 -0.29
N TYR A 243 0.22 9.24 0.08
CA TYR A 243 1.58 8.76 -0.09
C TYR A 243 1.98 8.68 -1.57
N VAL A 244 1.16 8.06 -2.42
CA VAL A 244 1.47 7.95 -3.85
C VAL A 244 1.53 9.32 -4.53
N GLU A 245 0.73 10.30 -4.09
CA GLU A 245 0.74 11.67 -4.61
C GLU A 245 1.90 12.53 -4.09
N SER A 246 2.41 12.30 -2.87
CA SER A 246 3.58 13.03 -2.35
C SER A 246 4.86 12.71 -3.13
N GLU A 247 4.92 11.50 -3.68
CA GLU A 247 6.08 10.98 -4.39
C GLU A 247 6.13 11.36 -5.88
N GLN A 248 5.17 12.16 -6.36
CA GLN A 248 5.16 12.59 -7.75
C GLN A 248 6.08 13.80 -7.99
N PRO A 249 6.96 13.75 -9.02
CA PRO A 249 7.80 14.89 -9.38
C PRO A 249 6.94 16.12 -9.70
N GLY A 250 7.06 17.19 -8.90
CA GLY A 250 6.35 18.45 -9.11
C GLY A 250 5.47 18.91 -7.95
N ASN A 251 5.15 18.03 -6.99
CA ASN A 251 4.53 18.42 -5.73
C ASN A 251 5.61 18.88 -4.73
N VAL A 252 6.18 20.06 -4.98
CA VAL A 252 7.02 20.74 -3.97
C VAL A 252 6.10 21.21 -2.84
N LYS A 253 6.39 20.75 -1.61
CA LYS A 253 5.80 21.30 -0.38
C LYS A 253 6.05 22.81 -0.26
#